data_AF-A0A498GK43-F1
#
_entry.id   AF-A0A498GK43-F1
#
_cell.length_a   1.000
_cell.length_b   1.000
_cell.length_c   1.000
_cell.angle_alpha   90.00
_cell.angle_beta   90.00
_cell.angle_gamma   90.00
#
_symmetry.space_group_name_H-M   'P 1'
#
loop_
_entity.id
_entity.type
_entity.pdbx_description
1 polymer ?
#
loop_
_entity_poly.entity_id
_entity_poly.type
_entity_poly.pdbx_seq_one_letter_code
_entity_poly.pdbx_strand_id
1 'polypeptide(L)'
;MEDGDADDERRRPDEPPLPSDDEADESAVPTDPVAEADANRETAEVTGPGPAPAGGDEDTVGSHAAPTEAESSDGLFDRDASDIAAAVPADVPTDWGKSTPSPAGAGGAAPTTGGGTAPSYDPDDDIVDEGAPDDEEMPLADHVEEMAMRLFVVVGVMAVVAVIALPYSDELINFLWYSFLDGPAEACGQVATNADGSVVEGADCPNVYNPLALILARLKVSSLVGFIVALPVFVYQTYLFMRPGLYPRERRYYLAAVPTSLVLAAVGVGFAYFAVLRAMFDYFITYSDRAADLAFGLSETFNLIILMLGLFALIFQIPLFVMLAVMMGVTTRQWLQDRRLYFWGGFAAVAFLFSPDPTGMAPLMVAVTMIGLFEGTLLLLRWTGSTSPIPTAADLAARRPVAWLTAGIAGYVLSPAPVPTGYYEQLPATVTETLAAVGLGNATPMLVGGGMIVLFEALAYLNKNYYGSVRLWRGFRAARLPVWAVAIVVGYLGSPDPTLFRLVNQFSLPRNAAIAVAAGLILLYEGTIAVARWRNRGE
;
A
#
# COMPACT_ATOMS: atom_id res chain seq x y z
N MET A 1 85.95 17.44 41.68
CA MET A 1 84.82 16.51 41.50
C MET A 1 83.71 17.34 40.89
N GLU A 2 83.84 17.72 39.61
CA GLU A 2 83.97 16.84 38.41
C GLU A 2 82.65 16.11 38.17
N ASP A 3 81.95 16.19 37.03
CA ASP A 3 82.07 16.99 35.79
C ASP A 3 80.62 17.19 35.26
N GLY A 4 80.23 17.87 34.18
CA GLY A 4 80.87 18.52 33.02
C GLY A 4 79.93 18.36 31.80
N ASP A 5 80.02 19.25 30.80
CA ASP A 5 79.42 19.20 29.44
C ASP A 5 77.88 18.91 29.34
N ALA A 6 76.98 19.82 28.96
CA ALA A 6 77.01 21.11 28.25
C ALA A 6 77.31 21.09 26.72
N ASP A 7 76.51 21.89 25.98
CA ASP A 7 76.66 22.39 24.60
C ASP A 7 76.71 21.32 23.46
N ASP A 8 76.46 21.58 22.17
CA ASP A 8 76.27 22.81 21.35
C ASP A 8 75.21 22.45 20.25
N GLU A 9 74.13 23.21 19.99
CA GLU A 9 73.99 24.29 18.98
C GLU A 9 74.46 23.95 17.53
N ARG A 10 74.07 24.60 16.42
CA ARG A 10 73.33 25.87 16.15
C ARG A 10 72.87 25.91 14.67
N ARG A 11 71.65 26.41 14.35
CA ARG A 11 71.42 27.45 13.29
C ARG A 11 69.95 27.93 13.17
N ARG A 12 69.83 29.20 12.78
CA ARG A 12 68.64 30.05 12.54
C ARG A 12 68.21 30.01 11.03
N PRO A 13 67.26 30.82 10.48
CA PRO A 13 66.45 31.93 11.06
C PRO A 13 64.93 32.03 10.69
N ASP A 14 64.22 32.90 11.45
CA ASP A 14 63.22 33.96 11.12
C ASP A 14 62.07 33.67 10.08
N GLU A 15 60.82 34.19 10.14
CA GLU A 15 60.15 35.30 10.89
C GLU A 15 58.58 35.09 10.93
N PRO A 16 57.78 35.68 11.87
CA PRO A 16 56.31 35.45 12.02
C PRO A 16 55.44 36.61 11.43
N PRO A 17 54.09 36.78 11.65
CA PRO A 17 53.32 36.92 12.92
C PRO A 17 52.05 35.99 12.99
N LEU A 18 51.21 35.84 14.03
CA LEU A 18 50.75 36.63 15.21
C LEU A 18 49.75 37.77 14.93
N PRO A 19 48.96 38.23 15.93
CA PRO A 19 48.25 37.53 17.02
C PRO A 19 46.71 37.76 16.81
N SER A 20 45.78 38.08 17.73
CA SER A 20 45.68 38.25 19.20
C SER A 20 44.20 38.23 19.61
N ASP A 21 43.81 38.04 20.87
CA ASP A 21 44.30 37.07 21.89
C ASP A 21 43.10 36.52 22.71
N ASP A 22 42.51 37.08 23.79
CA ASP A 22 42.78 38.22 24.68
C ASP A 22 42.18 37.91 26.09
N GLU A 23 42.93 38.00 27.20
CA GLU A 23 42.51 37.76 28.61
C GLU A 23 43.43 38.53 29.60
N ALA A 24 43.08 38.90 30.84
CA ALA A 24 41.82 38.95 31.61
C ALA A 24 42.01 39.93 32.84
N ASP A 25 41.27 39.74 33.96
CA ASP A 25 41.32 40.51 35.24
C ASP A 25 40.86 42.00 35.14
N GLU A 26 40.59 42.77 36.22
CA GLU A 26 40.81 42.59 37.68
C GLU A 26 39.66 43.24 38.55
N SER A 27 39.81 43.21 39.88
CA SER A 27 38.78 43.42 40.93
C SER A 27 38.29 44.86 41.27
N ALA A 28 37.09 44.98 41.88
CA ALA A 28 36.74 45.91 42.99
C ALA A 28 35.33 45.70 43.61
N VAL A 29 35.13 46.15 44.87
CA VAL A 29 33.99 45.95 45.83
C VAL A 29 33.90 47.23 46.73
N PRO A 30 32.83 47.64 47.49
CA PRO A 30 31.56 46.98 47.90
C PRO A 30 30.23 47.80 47.76
N THR A 31 29.07 47.17 47.99
CA THR A 31 28.13 47.44 49.13
C THR A 31 26.88 46.52 49.08
N ASP A 32 26.15 46.38 50.20
CA ASP A 32 25.33 45.20 50.55
C ASP A 32 23.91 45.59 51.13
N PRO A 33 23.04 44.70 51.70
CA PRO A 33 21.76 44.30 51.07
C PRO A 33 20.50 44.48 52.00
N VAL A 34 19.40 43.71 51.78
CA VAL A 34 18.45 43.08 52.76
C VAL A 34 16.92 43.11 52.39
N ALA A 35 16.23 41.98 52.66
CA ALA A 35 14.77 41.71 52.81
C ALA A 35 13.82 41.86 51.59
N GLU A 36 12.75 41.07 51.34
CA GLU A 36 11.85 40.10 52.07
C GLU A 36 10.44 40.60 52.46
N ALA A 37 9.49 39.64 52.48
CA ALA A 37 8.20 39.58 53.20
C ALA A 37 6.89 40.23 52.64
N ASP A 38 6.10 39.40 51.94
CA ASP A 38 4.78 38.86 52.35
C ASP A 38 3.42 39.67 52.35
N ALA A 39 2.34 38.88 52.17
CA ALA A 39 0.94 39.01 52.65
C ALA A 39 -0.10 40.05 52.13
N ASN A 40 -1.16 39.50 51.48
CA ASN A 40 -2.62 39.76 51.62
C ASN A 40 -3.25 41.17 51.62
N ARG A 41 -4.24 41.38 50.71
CA ARG A 41 -5.63 41.72 51.11
C ARG A 41 -6.72 41.33 50.09
N GLU A 42 -7.94 41.18 50.58
CA GLU A 42 -9.13 40.61 49.89
C GLU A 42 -10.11 41.64 49.29
N THR A 43 -11.14 41.11 48.59
CA THR A 43 -12.43 41.73 48.19
C THR A 43 -12.40 42.76 47.02
N ALA A 44 -13.45 42.93 46.22
CA ALA A 44 -14.85 42.47 46.33
C ALA A 44 -15.47 41.93 45.00
N GLU A 45 -16.74 41.52 45.08
CA GLU A 45 -17.53 40.74 44.11
C GLU A 45 -18.63 41.60 43.40
N VAL A 46 -19.50 40.96 42.60
CA VAL A 46 -20.94 41.29 42.35
C VAL A 46 -21.37 41.84 40.95
N THR A 47 -22.12 40.99 40.20
CA THR A 47 -23.17 41.25 39.14
C THR A 47 -22.87 41.72 37.69
N GLY A 48 -23.63 41.13 36.75
CA GLY A 48 -24.12 41.73 35.47
C GLY A 48 -25.66 41.95 35.53
N PRO A 49 -26.51 41.74 34.48
CA PRO A 49 -26.24 41.45 33.06
C PRO A 49 -27.14 42.18 31.99
N GLY A 50 -26.64 42.37 30.75
CA GLY A 50 -27.43 42.66 29.52
C GLY A 50 -28.21 44.00 29.47
N PRO A 51 -29.07 44.26 28.44
CA PRO A 51 -29.28 43.58 27.15
C PRO A 51 -29.12 44.52 25.90
N ALA A 52 -29.53 44.08 24.70
CA ALA A 52 -29.64 44.91 23.47
C ALA A 52 -31.03 45.62 23.33
N PRO A 53 -31.22 46.57 22.39
CA PRO A 53 -31.83 46.22 21.08
C PRO A 53 -31.36 47.08 19.86
N ALA A 54 -32.08 46.97 18.73
CA ALA A 54 -31.68 47.36 17.37
C ALA A 54 -32.30 48.67 16.81
N GLY A 55 -31.82 49.10 15.62
CA GLY A 55 -32.62 49.78 14.58
C GLY A 55 -32.14 51.16 14.08
N GLY A 56 -32.37 51.47 12.79
CA GLY A 56 -32.48 52.86 12.28
C GLY A 56 -31.41 53.40 11.32
N ASP A 57 -31.39 52.91 10.08
CA ASP A 57 -31.50 53.62 8.77
C ASP A 57 -30.98 55.07 8.52
N GLU A 58 -30.66 55.30 7.21
CA GLU A 58 -30.61 56.55 6.42
C GLU A 58 -29.39 57.53 6.46
N ASP A 59 -28.65 57.51 5.33
CA ASP A 59 -28.12 58.61 4.51
C ASP A 59 -27.26 59.78 5.08
N THR A 60 -26.05 59.94 4.51
CA THR A 60 -25.79 61.11 3.63
C THR A 60 -24.57 60.96 2.69
N VAL A 61 -24.67 61.63 1.53
CA VAL A 61 -23.77 61.61 0.36
C VAL A 61 -22.40 62.27 0.57
N GLY A 62 -21.34 61.69 -0.01
CA GLY A 62 -20.05 62.36 -0.29
C GLY A 62 -19.29 61.66 -1.42
N SER A 63 -18.82 62.39 -2.44
CA SER A 63 -18.33 61.82 -3.70
C SER A 63 -16.85 62.08 -3.98
N HIS A 64 -16.18 61.15 -4.68
CA HIS A 64 -15.49 61.42 -5.96
C HIS A 64 -14.86 60.18 -6.62
N ALA A 65 -14.97 60.13 -7.96
CA ALA A 65 -14.13 59.44 -8.95
C ALA A 65 -13.92 57.90 -8.87
N ALA A 66 -14.26 57.23 -9.97
CA ALA A 66 -13.95 55.82 -10.24
C ALA A 66 -12.53 55.63 -10.82
N PRO A 67 -12.07 54.37 -10.98
CA PRO A 67 -12.25 53.78 -12.33
C PRO A 67 -13.07 52.47 -12.35
N THR A 68 -13.44 52.09 -13.57
CA THR A 68 -14.02 50.80 -13.99
C THR A 68 -13.12 49.61 -13.62
N GLU A 69 -13.60 48.36 -13.51
CA GLU A 69 -14.59 47.65 -14.34
C GLU A 69 -15.66 46.87 -13.52
N ALA A 70 -16.63 46.27 -14.23
CA ALA A 70 -17.85 45.66 -13.66
C ALA A 70 -17.99 44.17 -14.00
N GLU A 71 -18.88 43.50 -13.28
CA GLU A 71 -19.05 42.04 -13.27
C GLU A 71 -20.01 41.48 -14.34
N SER A 72 -20.04 40.14 -14.39
CA SER A 72 -21.20 39.27 -14.65
C SER A 72 -21.57 38.88 -16.09
N SER A 73 -21.43 37.56 -16.32
CA SER A 73 -22.30 36.64 -17.07
C SER A 73 -23.12 37.12 -18.28
N ASP A 74 -22.91 36.43 -19.42
CA ASP A 74 -24.03 35.72 -20.07
C ASP A 74 -23.56 34.55 -20.98
N GLY A 75 -24.48 33.61 -21.24
CA GLY A 75 -24.46 32.55 -22.28
C GLY A 75 -23.13 31.94 -22.79
N LEU A 76 -22.72 30.79 -22.24
CA LEU A 76 -21.64 29.94 -22.81
C LEU A 76 -22.13 28.75 -23.67
N PHE A 77 -23.45 28.57 -23.79
CA PHE A 77 -24.08 27.44 -24.51
C PHE A 77 -25.16 27.89 -25.51
N ASP A 78 -24.83 28.86 -26.35
CA ASP A 78 -25.63 29.20 -27.53
C ASP A 78 -24.70 29.67 -28.68
N ARG A 79 -24.23 28.71 -29.48
CA ARG A 79 -23.52 28.96 -30.75
C ARG A 79 -23.95 27.90 -31.77
N ASP A 80 -24.45 28.37 -32.90
CA ASP A 80 -25.02 27.52 -33.95
C ASP A 80 -23.92 26.78 -34.74
N ALA A 81 -24.29 25.65 -35.34
CA ALA A 81 -23.37 24.75 -36.03
C ALA A 81 -22.75 25.35 -37.31
N SER A 82 -23.28 26.47 -37.81
CA SER A 82 -22.76 27.20 -38.98
C SER A 82 -21.34 27.74 -38.77
N ASP A 83 -21.02 28.20 -37.56
CA ASP A 83 -19.88 29.09 -37.34
C ASP A 83 -18.54 28.34 -37.22
N ILE A 84 -18.59 27.02 -37.00
CA ILE A 84 -17.40 26.15 -36.94
C ILE A 84 -16.85 25.87 -38.35
N ALA A 85 -17.70 25.89 -39.39
CA ALA A 85 -17.32 25.56 -40.76
C ALA A 85 -16.37 26.59 -41.42
N ALA A 86 -16.24 27.80 -40.85
CA ALA A 86 -15.42 28.87 -41.41
C ALA A 86 -13.94 28.86 -40.94
N ALA A 87 -13.55 27.94 -40.05
CA ALA A 87 -12.27 28.00 -39.34
C ALA A 87 -11.20 26.96 -39.78
N VAL A 88 -11.43 26.23 -40.87
CA VAL A 88 -10.52 25.16 -41.35
C VAL A 88 -9.79 25.60 -42.64
N PRO A 89 -8.44 25.67 -42.66
CA PRO A 89 -7.67 25.90 -43.88
C PRO A 89 -7.84 24.75 -44.90
N ALA A 90 -7.95 25.07 -46.19
CA ALA A 90 -8.32 24.12 -47.25
C ALA A 90 -7.21 23.12 -47.67
N ASP A 91 -6.09 23.07 -46.93
CA ASP A 91 -4.81 22.58 -47.41
C ASP A 91 -4.36 21.26 -46.72
N VAL A 92 -5.27 20.53 -46.07
CA VAL A 92 -4.97 19.31 -45.28
C VAL A 92 -5.29 18.04 -46.08
N PRO A 93 -4.28 17.21 -46.46
CA PRO A 93 -4.54 15.96 -47.18
C PRO A 93 -5.16 14.88 -46.30
N THR A 94 -6.31 14.36 -46.69
CA THR A 94 -7.09 13.33 -45.98
C THR A 94 -6.81 11.91 -46.46
N ASP A 95 -5.53 11.55 -46.66
CA ASP A 95 -5.09 10.16 -46.79
C ASP A 95 -3.84 9.91 -45.92
N TRP A 96 -4.00 9.07 -44.90
CA TRP A 96 -2.90 8.48 -44.14
C TRP A 96 -3.07 6.95 -44.01
N GLY A 97 -3.15 6.26 -45.15
CA GLY A 97 -2.43 5.00 -45.30
C GLY A 97 -3.25 3.75 -45.63
N LYS A 98 -3.33 3.44 -46.93
CA LYS A 98 -3.47 2.06 -47.43
C LYS A 98 -2.30 1.71 -48.37
N SER A 99 -1.24 1.13 -47.82
CA SER A 99 -0.01 0.80 -48.55
C SER A 99 0.16 -0.71 -48.77
N THR A 100 -0.30 -1.20 -49.94
CA THR A 100 0.08 -2.51 -50.49
C THR A 100 0.42 -2.39 -51.99
N PRO A 101 1.41 -3.13 -52.51
CA PRO A 101 1.97 -2.89 -53.84
C PRO A 101 1.15 -3.51 -54.98
N SER A 102 1.08 -2.78 -56.10
CA SER A 102 0.52 -3.28 -57.37
C SER A 102 1.57 -4.00 -58.22
N PRO A 103 1.27 -5.19 -58.78
CA PRO A 103 1.91 -5.72 -59.97
C PRO A 103 1.10 -5.40 -61.24
N ALA A 104 1.79 -5.12 -62.34
CA ALA A 104 1.20 -4.69 -63.62
C ALA A 104 0.45 -5.80 -64.39
N GLY A 105 -0.50 -5.43 -65.26
CA GLY A 105 -1.07 -6.36 -66.25
C GLY A 105 -2.20 -5.81 -67.14
N ALA A 106 -1.88 -5.59 -68.42
CA ALA A 106 -2.74 -5.51 -69.62
C ALA A 106 -4.28 -5.38 -69.49
N GLY A 107 -4.86 -4.35 -70.15
CA GLY A 107 -6.31 -4.17 -70.27
C GLY A 107 -7.00 -4.97 -71.39
N GLY A 108 -8.32 -4.84 -71.46
CA GLY A 108 -9.19 -5.45 -72.48
C GLY A 108 -10.58 -4.81 -72.48
N ALA A 109 -11.21 -4.71 -73.65
CA ALA A 109 -12.48 -3.99 -73.83
C ALA A 109 -13.72 -4.77 -73.35
N ALA A 110 -14.79 -4.05 -73.00
CA ALA A 110 -16.15 -4.59 -72.93
C ALA A 110 -16.68 -4.89 -74.36
N PRO A 111 -17.67 -5.79 -74.53
CA PRO A 111 -19.06 -5.34 -74.32
C PRO A 111 -20.03 -6.36 -73.68
N THR A 112 -21.07 -5.80 -73.05
CA THR A 112 -22.43 -6.31 -72.77
C THR A 112 -22.81 -7.77 -73.10
N THR A 113 -23.43 -8.48 -72.14
CA THR A 113 -24.71 -9.22 -72.33
C THR A 113 -25.27 -9.75 -71.01
N GLY A 114 -26.57 -10.09 -70.99
CA GLY A 114 -27.17 -10.96 -69.98
C GLY A 114 -27.77 -10.26 -68.74
N GLY A 115 -29.07 -10.02 -68.76
CA GLY A 115 -29.81 -9.61 -67.56
C GLY A 115 -30.19 -10.82 -66.69
N GLY A 116 -29.89 -10.74 -65.40
CA GLY A 116 -30.40 -11.63 -64.36
C GLY A 116 -30.50 -10.85 -63.06
N THR A 117 -31.62 -10.97 -62.35
CA THR A 117 -31.83 -10.25 -61.08
C THR A 117 -30.92 -10.81 -60.00
N ALA A 118 -29.86 -10.08 -59.68
CA ALA A 118 -29.15 -10.26 -58.43
C ALA A 118 -30.10 -10.00 -57.25
N PRO A 119 -29.89 -10.61 -56.08
CA PRO A 119 -30.50 -10.12 -54.85
C PRO A 119 -30.04 -8.67 -54.61
N SER A 120 -30.87 -7.89 -53.91
CA SER A 120 -30.46 -6.60 -53.37
C SER A 120 -29.39 -6.82 -52.31
N TYR A 121 -28.13 -6.66 -52.70
CA TYR A 121 -27.04 -6.46 -51.76
C TYR A 121 -27.21 -5.06 -51.17
N ASP A 122 -27.79 -4.97 -49.98
CA ASP A 122 -27.84 -3.74 -49.22
C ASP A 122 -26.46 -3.54 -48.55
N PRO A 123 -25.73 -2.44 -48.79
CA PRO A 123 -24.34 -2.33 -48.33
C PRO A 123 -24.17 -2.26 -46.81
N ASP A 124 -25.25 -1.98 -46.08
CA ASP A 124 -25.23 -1.64 -44.65
C ASP A 124 -25.54 -2.84 -43.72
N ASP A 125 -25.92 -4.01 -44.28
CA ASP A 125 -26.32 -5.22 -43.53
C ASP A 125 -25.13 -6.13 -43.12
N ASP A 126 -23.91 -5.83 -43.59
CA ASP A 126 -22.69 -6.63 -43.37
C ASP A 126 -21.76 -6.05 -42.27
N ILE A 127 -22.30 -5.26 -41.33
CA ILE A 127 -21.63 -5.04 -40.04
C ILE A 127 -21.77 -6.32 -39.22
N VAL A 128 -20.79 -7.22 -39.36
CA VAL A 128 -20.66 -8.40 -38.49
C VAL A 128 -20.41 -7.91 -37.07
N ASP A 129 -21.43 -8.05 -36.23
CA ASP A 129 -21.33 -7.86 -34.79
C ASP A 129 -20.38 -8.91 -34.19
N GLU A 130 -19.14 -8.49 -33.89
CA GLU A 130 -18.11 -9.32 -33.22
C GLU A 130 -18.27 -9.33 -31.68
N GLY A 131 -19.50 -9.08 -31.18
CA GLY A 131 -19.89 -9.27 -29.79
C GLY A 131 -19.86 -10.73 -29.31
N ALA A 132 -20.20 -10.94 -28.04
CA ALA A 132 -20.34 -12.26 -27.47
C ALA A 132 -21.58 -13.00 -28.04
N PRO A 133 -21.63 -14.36 -28.04
CA PRO A 133 -22.78 -15.10 -28.57
C PRO A 133 -24.12 -14.91 -27.82
N ASP A 134 -24.13 -14.16 -26.72
CA ASP A 134 -25.32 -13.70 -26.02
C ASP A 134 -25.20 -12.20 -25.65
N ASP A 135 -24.52 -11.39 -26.49
CA ASP A 135 -24.60 -9.93 -26.40
C ASP A 135 -25.96 -9.44 -26.93
N GLU A 136 -26.55 -8.48 -26.22
CA GLU A 136 -27.74 -7.76 -26.64
C GLU A 136 -27.47 -6.27 -26.32
N GLU A 137 -27.43 -5.40 -27.35
CA GLU A 137 -27.18 -3.97 -27.15
C GLU A 137 -28.34 -3.29 -26.39
N MET A 138 -28.21 -3.23 -25.07
CA MET A 138 -29.18 -2.55 -24.21
C MET A 138 -29.03 -1.03 -24.29
N PRO A 139 -30.15 -0.27 -24.31
CA PRO A 139 -30.13 1.18 -24.18
C PRO A 139 -29.34 1.66 -22.94
N LEU A 140 -28.68 2.81 -23.05
CA LEU A 140 -27.88 3.40 -21.97
C LEU A 140 -28.64 3.61 -20.66
N ALA A 141 -29.96 3.85 -20.73
CA ALA A 141 -30.82 3.96 -19.55
C ALA A 141 -30.95 2.60 -18.84
N ASP A 142 -31.30 1.57 -19.59
CA ASP A 142 -31.53 0.20 -19.12
C ASP A 142 -30.25 -0.39 -18.50
N HIS A 143 -29.08 -0.14 -19.10
CA HIS A 143 -27.79 -0.55 -18.56
C HIS A 143 -27.43 0.16 -17.23
N VAL A 144 -27.83 1.42 -17.06
CA VAL A 144 -27.68 2.17 -15.80
C VAL A 144 -28.67 1.68 -14.74
N GLU A 145 -29.91 1.37 -15.11
CA GLU A 145 -30.89 0.75 -14.21
C GLU A 145 -30.42 -0.64 -13.75
N GLU A 146 -29.86 -1.44 -14.66
CA GLU A 146 -29.27 -2.74 -14.35
C GLU A 146 -28.13 -2.62 -13.32
N MET A 147 -27.19 -1.70 -13.54
CA MET A 147 -26.11 -1.41 -12.60
C MET A 147 -26.67 -1.00 -11.22
N ALA A 148 -27.67 -0.11 -11.20
CA ALA A 148 -28.28 0.39 -9.97
C ALA A 148 -29.00 -0.72 -9.20
N MET A 149 -29.82 -1.54 -9.86
CA MET A 149 -30.52 -2.66 -9.22
C MET A 149 -29.55 -3.73 -8.70
N ARG A 150 -28.47 -4.02 -9.43
CA ARG A 150 -27.42 -4.92 -8.95
C ARG A 150 -26.73 -4.38 -7.70
N LEU A 151 -26.43 -3.08 -7.65
CA LEU A 151 -25.91 -2.43 -6.45
C LEU A 151 -26.92 -2.47 -5.29
N PHE A 152 -28.21 -2.23 -5.53
CA PHE A 152 -29.25 -2.35 -4.50
C PHE A 152 -29.36 -3.76 -3.92
N VAL A 153 -29.15 -4.82 -4.70
CA VAL A 153 -29.09 -6.20 -4.17
C VAL A 153 -27.88 -6.39 -3.23
N VAL A 154 -26.70 -5.85 -3.58
CA VAL A 154 -25.51 -5.91 -2.70
C VAL A 154 -25.75 -5.14 -1.40
N VAL A 155 -26.26 -3.91 -1.49
CA VAL A 155 -26.57 -3.06 -0.32
C VAL A 155 -27.67 -3.68 0.54
N GLY A 156 -28.67 -4.32 -0.07
CA GLY A 156 -29.72 -5.06 0.62
C GLY A 156 -29.18 -6.24 1.42
N VAL A 157 -28.30 -7.06 0.84
CA VAL A 157 -27.64 -8.17 1.58
C VAL A 157 -26.73 -7.63 2.69
N MET A 158 -25.95 -6.58 2.42
CA MET A 158 -25.12 -5.91 3.42
C MET A 158 -25.96 -5.42 4.62
N ALA A 159 -27.10 -4.79 4.36
CA ALA A 159 -28.01 -4.29 5.39
C ALA A 159 -28.68 -5.43 6.18
N VAL A 160 -29.12 -6.50 5.51
CA VAL A 160 -29.71 -7.68 6.18
C VAL A 160 -28.69 -8.34 7.11
N VAL A 161 -27.44 -8.54 6.66
CA VAL A 161 -26.39 -9.12 7.50
C VAL A 161 -26.01 -8.18 8.65
N ALA A 162 -25.97 -6.86 8.43
CA ALA A 162 -25.75 -5.89 9.52
C ALA A 162 -26.88 -5.94 10.57
N VAL A 163 -28.15 -6.03 10.16
CA VAL A 163 -29.28 -6.19 11.09
C VAL A 163 -29.19 -7.50 11.88
N ILE A 164 -28.70 -8.58 11.28
CA ILE A 164 -28.45 -9.86 11.98
C ILE A 164 -27.24 -9.77 12.94
N ALA A 165 -26.24 -8.93 12.63
CA ALA A 165 -25.06 -8.73 13.47
C ALA A 165 -25.28 -7.75 14.64
N LEU A 166 -26.26 -6.84 14.55
CA LEU A 166 -26.54 -5.82 15.57
C LEU A 166 -26.72 -6.36 17.02
N PRO A 167 -27.41 -7.49 17.28
CA PRO A 167 -27.52 -8.04 18.63
C PRO A 167 -26.18 -8.43 19.29
N TYR A 168 -25.17 -8.76 18.47
CA TYR A 168 -23.84 -9.18 18.92
C TYR A 168 -22.83 -8.01 18.94
N SER A 169 -23.28 -6.79 18.68
CA SER A 169 -22.40 -5.64 18.48
C SER A 169 -21.56 -5.27 19.71
N ASP A 170 -22.06 -5.47 20.92
CA ASP A 170 -21.29 -5.23 22.16
C ASP A 170 -20.15 -6.24 22.35
N GLU A 171 -20.40 -7.52 22.05
CA GLU A 171 -19.39 -8.58 22.09
C GLU A 171 -18.27 -8.29 21.07
N LEU A 172 -18.66 -7.87 19.86
CA LEU A 172 -17.72 -7.50 18.79
C LEU A 172 -16.93 -6.22 19.10
N ILE A 173 -17.54 -5.21 19.74
CA ILE A 173 -16.84 -4.00 20.19
C ILE A 173 -15.78 -4.36 21.23
N ASN A 174 -16.17 -5.10 22.28
CA ASN A 174 -15.25 -5.51 23.34
C ASN A 174 -14.12 -6.40 22.81
N PHE A 175 -14.44 -7.37 21.95
CA PHE A 175 -13.44 -8.24 21.31
C PHE A 175 -12.41 -7.45 20.47
N LEU A 176 -12.87 -6.51 19.65
CA LEU A 176 -11.98 -5.69 18.82
C LEU A 176 -11.16 -4.68 19.65
N TRP A 177 -11.73 -4.15 20.73
CA TRP A 177 -11.07 -3.18 21.59
C TRP A 177 -9.91 -3.81 22.38
N TYR A 178 -10.22 -4.83 23.17
CA TYR A 178 -9.24 -5.53 24.03
C TYR A 178 -8.36 -6.55 23.28
N SER A 179 -8.35 -6.50 21.94
CA SER A 179 -7.31 -7.15 21.11
C SER A 179 -6.09 -6.24 20.87
N PHE A 180 -6.23 -4.94 21.05
CA PHE A 180 -5.17 -3.96 20.76
C PHE A 180 -4.77 -3.14 21.97
N LEU A 181 -5.72 -2.93 22.89
CA LEU A 181 -5.60 -2.14 24.11
C LEU A 181 -5.75 -3.07 25.33
N ASP A 182 -5.12 -2.73 26.45
CA ASP A 182 -4.88 -3.70 27.52
C ASP A 182 -5.99 -3.79 28.59
N GLY A 183 -6.08 -4.96 29.22
CA GLY A 183 -7.05 -5.31 30.27
C GLY A 183 -8.41 -5.83 29.77
N PRO A 184 -9.31 -6.25 30.68
CA PRO A 184 -10.68 -6.66 30.34
C PRO A 184 -11.71 -5.56 30.64
N ALA A 185 -12.87 -5.60 29.97
CA ALA A 185 -13.99 -4.68 30.22
C ALA A 185 -14.45 -4.62 31.70
N GLU A 186 -14.29 -5.71 32.44
CA GLU A 186 -14.67 -5.82 33.87
C GLU A 186 -13.78 -5.00 34.82
N ALA A 187 -12.58 -4.61 34.37
CA ALA A 187 -11.67 -3.74 35.13
C ALA A 187 -12.05 -2.26 35.02
N CYS A 188 -12.90 -1.88 34.06
CA CYS A 188 -13.24 -0.48 33.84
C CYS A 188 -14.02 0.15 35.00
N GLY A 189 -13.48 1.24 35.54
CA GLY A 189 -14.00 1.92 36.72
C GLY A 189 -13.47 1.39 38.06
N GLN A 190 -12.57 0.39 38.07
CA GLN A 190 -11.89 -0.04 39.29
C GLN A 190 -10.51 0.60 39.42
N VAL A 191 -10.37 1.52 40.38
CA VAL A 191 -9.05 2.06 40.78
C VAL A 191 -8.33 1.01 41.62
N ALA A 192 -7.72 0.03 40.96
CA ALA A 192 -6.81 -0.90 41.61
C ALA A 192 -5.61 -0.10 42.16
N THR A 193 -5.39 -0.20 43.46
CA THR A 193 -4.24 0.39 44.14
C THR A 193 -3.38 -0.73 44.72
N ASN A 194 -2.07 -0.65 44.50
CA ASN A 194 -1.10 -1.55 45.08
C ASN A 194 -1.02 -1.35 46.60
N ALA A 195 -0.42 -2.32 47.30
CA ALA A 195 -0.27 -2.28 48.76
C ALA A 195 0.63 -1.13 49.29
N ASP A 196 1.33 -0.42 48.39
CA ASP A 196 2.13 0.79 48.67
C ASP A 196 1.35 2.11 48.42
N GLY A 197 0.12 2.03 47.91
CA GLY A 197 -0.71 3.17 47.54
C GLY A 197 -0.49 3.71 46.11
N SER A 198 0.40 3.09 45.32
CA SER A 198 0.50 3.41 43.89
C SER A 198 -0.76 2.93 43.14
N VAL A 199 -1.22 3.73 42.18
CA VAL A 199 -2.32 3.34 41.29
C VAL A 199 -1.77 2.33 40.29
N VAL A 200 -2.43 1.18 40.17
CA VAL A 200 -2.18 0.25 39.07
C VAL A 200 -2.79 0.88 37.82
N GLU A 201 -2.02 0.94 36.73
CA GLU A 201 -2.55 1.38 35.44
C GLU A 201 -3.76 0.52 35.08
N GLY A 202 -4.91 1.18 34.93
CA GLY A 202 -6.18 0.52 34.66
C GLY A 202 -6.23 -0.06 33.25
N ALA A 203 -7.25 -0.86 32.97
CA ALA A 203 -7.56 -1.23 31.60
C ALA A 203 -7.77 0.04 30.73
N ASP A 204 -7.43 -0.05 29.45
CA ASP A 204 -7.56 1.02 28.47
C ASP A 204 -9.04 1.29 28.13
N CYS A 205 -9.77 1.92 29.03
CA CYS A 205 -11.23 1.96 28.95
C CYS A 205 -11.73 2.91 27.84
N PRO A 206 -12.77 2.52 27.07
CA PRO A 206 -13.33 3.33 25.99
C PRO A 206 -14.05 4.58 26.51
N ASN A 207 -13.45 5.75 26.30
CA ASN A 207 -14.01 7.04 26.73
C ASN A 207 -15.12 7.51 25.77
N VAL A 208 -16.25 7.97 26.31
CA VAL A 208 -17.44 8.35 25.53
C VAL A 208 -17.66 9.86 25.59
N TYR A 209 -17.21 10.56 24.53
CA TYR A 209 -17.31 12.02 24.41
C TYR A 209 -18.62 12.53 23.76
N ASN A 210 -19.50 11.62 23.30
CA ASN A 210 -20.76 11.96 22.65
C ASN A 210 -21.85 10.93 23.01
N PRO A 211 -23.08 11.32 23.40
CA PRO A 211 -24.14 10.38 23.80
C PRO A 211 -24.53 9.36 22.71
N LEU A 212 -24.27 9.64 21.44
CA LEU A 212 -24.52 8.72 20.33
C LEU A 212 -23.34 7.80 19.99
N ALA A 213 -22.16 7.97 20.61
CA ALA A 213 -20.93 7.26 20.23
C ALA A 213 -21.10 5.73 20.26
N LEU A 214 -21.67 5.17 21.33
CA LEU A 214 -21.89 3.72 21.44
C LEU A 214 -22.89 3.21 20.38
N ILE A 215 -23.96 3.94 20.11
CA ILE A 215 -24.95 3.55 19.08
C ILE A 215 -24.30 3.58 17.69
N LEU A 216 -23.47 4.59 17.41
CA LEU A 216 -22.72 4.70 16.16
C LEU A 216 -21.64 3.62 16.05
N ALA A 217 -20.97 3.22 17.14
CA ALA A 217 -20.03 2.11 17.17
C ALA A 217 -20.73 0.77 16.87
N ARG A 218 -21.89 0.51 17.49
CA ARG A 218 -22.72 -0.68 17.23
C ARG A 218 -23.17 -0.76 15.76
N LEU A 219 -23.62 0.37 15.20
CA LEU A 219 -23.96 0.46 13.78
C LEU A 219 -22.73 0.21 12.87
N LYS A 220 -21.56 0.77 13.21
CA LYS A 220 -20.31 0.59 12.45
C LYS A 220 -19.77 -0.84 12.48
N VAL A 221 -19.78 -1.52 13.63
CA VAL A 221 -19.30 -2.92 13.70
C VAL A 221 -20.22 -3.87 12.95
N SER A 222 -21.54 -3.67 13.08
CA SER A 222 -22.53 -4.47 12.35
C SER A 222 -22.47 -4.22 10.83
N SER A 223 -22.26 -2.98 10.39
CA SER A 223 -22.08 -2.67 8.97
C SER A 223 -20.77 -3.21 8.40
N LEU A 224 -19.68 -3.29 9.20
CA LEU A 224 -18.44 -3.96 8.78
C LEU A 224 -18.65 -5.46 8.54
N VAL A 225 -19.34 -6.16 9.46
CA VAL A 225 -19.69 -7.58 9.28
C VAL A 225 -20.55 -7.76 8.03
N GLY A 226 -21.55 -6.89 7.84
CA GLY A 226 -22.36 -6.84 6.63
C GLY A 226 -21.54 -6.63 5.35
N PHE A 227 -20.58 -5.70 5.38
CA PHE A 227 -19.71 -5.38 4.24
C PHE A 227 -18.81 -6.57 3.86
N ILE A 228 -18.14 -7.20 4.84
CA ILE A 228 -17.26 -8.34 4.61
C ILE A 228 -18.02 -9.51 3.97
N VAL A 229 -19.24 -9.80 4.45
CA VAL A 229 -20.11 -10.85 3.89
C VAL A 229 -20.72 -10.45 2.55
N ALA A 230 -20.92 -9.16 2.28
CA ALA A 230 -21.41 -8.65 1.01
C ALA A 230 -20.35 -8.64 -0.11
N LEU A 231 -19.05 -8.62 0.19
CA LEU A 231 -17.98 -8.64 -0.83
C LEU A 231 -18.09 -9.77 -1.88
N PRO A 232 -18.32 -11.06 -1.53
CA PRO A 232 -18.57 -12.09 -2.55
C PRO A 232 -19.86 -11.89 -3.33
N VAL A 233 -20.90 -11.32 -2.72
CA VAL A 233 -22.15 -10.98 -3.40
C VAL A 233 -21.94 -9.82 -4.37
N PHE A 234 -21.11 -8.83 -4.01
CA PHE A 234 -20.66 -7.76 -4.90
C PHE A 234 -19.96 -8.35 -6.13
N VAL A 235 -18.91 -9.16 -5.94
CA VAL A 235 -18.18 -9.78 -7.07
C VAL A 235 -19.09 -10.64 -7.94
N TYR A 236 -20.10 -11.32 -7.37
CA TYR A 236 -21.10 -12.07 -8.14
C TYR A 236 -22.11 -11.17 -8.89
N GLN A 237 -22.51 -10.04 -8.33
CA GLN A 237 -23.36 -9.08 -9.05
C GLN A 237 -22.58 -8.35 -10.16
N THR A 238 -21.31 -8.03 -9.94
CA THR A 238 -20.42 -7.49 -10.99
C THR A 238 -20.19 -8.53 -12.11
N TYR A 239 -20.10 -9.82 -11.78
CA TYR A 239 -20.13 -10.90 -12.80
C TYR A 239 -21.41 -10.86 -13.61
N LEU A 240 -22.58 -10.86 -12.95
CA LEU A 240 -23.87 -10.92 -13.64
C LEU A 240 -24.15 -9.68 -14.49
N PHE A 241 -23.56 -8.53 -14.16
CA PHE A 241 -23.59 -7.29 -14.94
C PHE A 241 -22.78 -7.41 -16.23
N MET A 242 -21.51 -7.83 -16.14
CA MET A 242 -20.66 -8.03 -17.31
C MET A 242 -20.97 -9.31 -18.10
N ARG A 243 -21.90 -10.16 -17.63
CA ARG A 243 -22.16 -11.48 -18.21
C ARG A 243 -22.51 -11.48 -19.72
N PRO A 244 -23.32 -10.55 -20.29
CA PRO A 244 -23.69 -10.57 -21.71
C PRO A 244 -22.45 -10.59 -22.61
N GLY A 245 -21.69 -9.49 -22.65
CA GLY A 245 -20.43 -9.33 -23.38
C GLY A 245 -19.22 -10.07 -22.83
N LEU A 246 -19.43 -11.18 -22.12
CA LEU A 246 -18.37 -12.10 -21.71
C LEU A 246 -18.47 -13.41 -22.50
N TYR A 247 -17.37 -13.84 -23.11
CA TYR A 247 -17.36 -15.09 -23.85
C TYR A 247 -17.64 -16.29 -22.92
N PRO A 248 -18.31 -17.37 -23.40
CA PRO A 248 -18.67 -18.53 -22.55
C PRO A 248 -17.50 -19.19 -21.80
N ARG A 249 -16.26 -19.04 -22.30
CA ARG A 249 -15.03 -19.52 -21.62
C ARG A 249 -14.64 -18.63 -20.43
N GLU A 250 -14.86 -17.33 -20.52
CA GLU A 250 -14.49 -16.31 -19.52
C GLU A 250 -15.45 -16.32 -18.34
N ARG A 251 -16.76 -16.49 -18.60
CA ARG A 251 -17.81 -16.64 -17.58
C ARG A 251 -17.46 -17.69 -16.52
N ARG A 252 -16.84 -18.81 -16.92
CA ARG A 252 -16.38 -19.86 -16.00
C ARG A 252 -15.27 -19.39 -15.06
N TYR A 253 -14.35 -18.55 -15.55
CA TYR A 253 -13.25 -18.02 -14.73
C TYR A 253 -13.74 -16.93 -13.77
N TYR A 254 -14.65 -16.05 -14.22
CA TYR A 254 -15.27 -15.06 -13.34
C TYR A 254 -16.05 -15.75 -12.21
N LEU A 255 -16.87 -16.76 -12.50
CA LEU A 255 -17.58 -17.51 -11.46
C LEU A 255 -16.66 -18.17 -10.42
N ALA A 256 -15.44 -18.56 -10.80
CA ALA A 256 -14.43 -19.07 -9.86
C ALA A 256 -13.80 -17.96 -8.97
N ALA A 257 -13.87 -16.69 -9.38
CA ALA A 257 -13.43 -15.56 -8.57
C ALA A 257 -14.35 -15.30 -7.37
N VAL A 258 -15.65 -15.63 -7.46
CA VAL A 258 -16.63 -15.40 -6.37
C VAL A 258 -16.23 -16.05 -5.04
N PRO A 259 -16.00 -17.38 -4.92
CA PRO A 259 -15.53 -17.97 -3.66
C PRO A 259 -14.11 -17.50 -3.30
N THR A 260 -13.29 -17.16 -4.29
CA THR A 260 -11.93 -16.63 -4.08
C THR A 260 -11.95 -15.26 -3.39
N SER A 261 -12.93 -14.41 -3.72
CA SER A 261 -13.10 -13.07 -3.12
C SER A 261 -13.40 -13.10 -1.62
N LEU A 262 -14.19 -14.08 -1.16
CA LEU A 262 -14.46 -14.30 0.27
C LEU A 262 -13.21 -14.73 1.03
N VAL A 263 -12.40 -15.62 0.44
CA VAL A 263 -11.12 -16.04 1.03
C VAL A 263 -10.15 -14.87 1.09
N LEU A 264 -10.03 -14.08 0.01
CA LEU A 264 -9.21 -12.86 -0.02
C LEU A 264 -9.69 -11.82 0.98
N ALA A 265 -11.00 -11.60 1.13
CA ALA A 265 -11.56 -10.70 2.14
C ALA A 265 -11.20 -11.16 3.55
N ALA A 266 -11.42 -12.44 3.88
CA ALA A 266 -11.08 -13.00 5.19
C ALA A 266 -9.58 -12.92 5.50
N VAL A 267 -8.71 -13.17 4.51
CA VAL A 267 -7.25 -13.01 4.65
C VAL A 267 -6.88 -11.52 4.82
N GLY A 268 -7.55 -10.59 4.15
CA GLY A 268 -7.32 -9.15 4.29
C GLY A 268 -7.73 -8.61 5.67
N VAL A 269 -8.91 -9.01 6.15
CA VAL A 269 -9.38 -8.71 7.53
C VAL A 269 -8.41 -9.29 8.56
N GLY A 270 -7.98 -10.54 8.37
CA GLY A 270 -6.98 -11.19 9.22
C GLY A 270 -5.63 -10.48 9.19
N PHE A 271 -5.14 -10.05 8.03
CA PHE A 271 -3.89 -9.30 7.90
C PHE A 271 -3.96 -7.93 8.59
N ALA A 272 -5.07 -7.22 8.46
CA ALA A 272 -5.30 -5.97 9.19
C ALA A 272 -5.32 -6.20 10.71
N TYR A 273 -6.04 -7.21 11.18
CA TYR A 273 -6.15 -7.55 12.59
C TYR A 273 -4.81 -8.01 13.20
N PHE A 274 -4.17 -9.03 12.64
CA PHE A 274 -2.98 -9.66 13.25
C PHE A 274 -1.67 -8.89 13.03
N ALA A 275 -1.56 -8.07 11.97
CA ALA A 275 -0.33 -7.35 11.66
C ALA A 275 -0.49 -5.82 11.73
N VAL A 276 -1.39 -5.25 10.90
CA VAL A 276 -1.40 -3.79 10.69
C VAL A 276 -1.90 -3.03 11.91
N LEU A 277 -3.03 -3.44 12.50
CA LEU A 277 -3.61 -2.80 13.67
C LEU A 277 -2.69 -2.95 14.88
N ARG A 278 -2.14 -4.13 15.15
CA ARG A 278 -1.19 -4.32 16.26
C ARG A 278 0.05 -3.45 16.10
N ALA A 279 0.67 -3.39 14.92
CA ALA A 279 1.83 -2.52 14.67
C ALA A 279 1.49 -1.01 14.74
N MET A 280 0.28 -0.63 14.38
CA MET A 280 -0.18 0.77 14.44
C MET A 280 -0.46 1.23 15.88
N PHE A 281 -1.11 0.40 16.70
CA PHE A 281 -1.33 0.72 18.12
C PHE A 281 -0.01 0.72 18.92
N ASP A 282 0.86 -0.27 18.69
CA ASP A 282 2.22 -0.33 19.26
C ASP A 282 3.03 0.95 18.98
N TYR A 283 2.97 1.44 17.73
CA TYR A 283 3.56 2.72 17.33
C TYR A 283 2.89 3.93 18.00
N PHE A 284 1.56 4.05 17.98
CA PHE A 284 0.86 5.22 18.54
C PHE A 284 1.01 5.33 20.07
N ILE A 285 1.02 4.21 20.78
CA ILE A 285 1.28 4.18 22.23
C ILE A 285 2.72 4.65 22.48
N THR A 286 3.72 3.99 21.87
CA THR A 286 5.15 4.31 22.04
C THR A 286 5.53 5.74 21.60
N TYR A 287 4.78 6.32 20.66
CA TYR A 287 4.96 7.70 20.22
C TYR A 287 4.41 8.71 21.22
N SER A 288 3.24 8.43 21.81
CA SER A 288 2.49 9.39 22.65
C SER A 288 2.93 9.38 24.12
N ASP A 289 3.33 8.21 24.63
CA ASP A 289 3.88 7.98 25.98
C ASP A 289 4.96 8.99 26.40
N ARG A 290 5.76 9.48 25.44
CA ARG A 290 6.83 10.46 25.68
C ARG A 290 6.36 11.92 25.76
N ALA A 291 5.06 12.18 25.60
CA ALA A 291 4.51 13.51 25.38
C ALA A 291 3.20 13.82 26.13
N ALA A 292 2.34 12.82 26.38
CA ALA A 292 1.06 12.99 27.09
C ALA A 292 0.52 11.67 27.64
N ASP A 293 -0.24 11.75 28.74
CA ASP A 293 -1.05 10.65 29.25
C ASP A 293 -2.07 10.18 28.20
N LEU A 294 -2.19 8.87 28.00
CA LEU A 294 -3.05 8.28 26.97
C LEU A 294 -4.49 8.07 27.46
N ALA A 295 -5.45 8.56 26.68
CA ALA A 295 -6.89 8.35 26.92
C ALA A 295 -7.63 8.06 25.61
N PHE A 296 -8.02 6.79 25.41
CA PHE A 296 -8.62 6.35 24.15
C PHE A 296 -10.11 6.70 24.05
N GLY A 297 -10.48 7.45 23.01
CA GLY A 297 -11.86 7.77 22.66
C GLY A 297 -12.54 6.64 21.90
N LEU A 298 -13.73 6.21 22.34
CA LEU A 298 -14.49 5.13 21.71
C LEU A 298 -14.74 5.40 20.22
N SER A 299 -15.18 6.61 19.88
CA SER A 299 -15.50 6.98 18.49
C SER A 299 -14.25 6.92 17.61
N GLU A 300 -13.16 7.52 18.06
CA GLU A 300 -11.95 7.79 17.29
C GLU A 300 -11.16 6.50 17.04
N THR A 301 -10.85 5.78 18.13
CA THR A 301 -10.18 4.48 18.11
C THR A 301 -10.98 3.45 17.31
N PHE A 302 -12.30 3.39 17.50
CA PHE A 302 -13.13 2.39 16.82
C PHE A 302 -13.39 2.75 15.35
N ASN A 303 -13.47 4.04 14.99
CA ASN A 303 -13.46 4.46 13.58
C ASN A 303 -12.22 3.93 12.86
N LEU A 304 -11.04 4.09 13.47
CA LEU A 304 -9.76 3.63 12.92
C LEU A 304 -9.73 2.10 12.75
N ILE A 305 -10.14 1.34 13.77
CA ILE A 305 -10.23 -0.13 13.70
C ILE A 305 -11.15 -0.57 12.55
N ILE A 306 -12.40 -0.07 12.52
CA ILE A 306 -13.40 -0.44 11.51
C ILE A 306 -12.95 -0.04 10.10
N LEU A 307 -12.38 1.15 9.94
CA LEU A 307 -11.84 1.64 8.67
C LEU A 307 -10.72 0.73 8.16
N MET A 308 -9.75 0.37 9.00
CA MET A 308 -8.67 -0.53 8.59
C MET A 308 -9.19 -1.91 8.21
N LEU A 309 -10.02 -2.55 9.03
CA LEU A 309 -10.56 -3.88 8.73
C LEU A 309 -11.35 -3.90 7.39
N GLY A 310 -12.16 -2.87 7.13
CA GLY A 310 -12.89 -2.74 5.86
C GLY A 310 -11.98 -2.41 4.66
N LEU A 311 -11.06 -1.47 4.84
CA LEU A 311 -10.11 -1.04 3.80
C LEU A 311 -9.20 -2.19 3.35
N PHE A 312 -8.70 -3.01 4.29
CA PHE A 312 -7.89 -4.19 3.93
C PHE A 312 -8.71 -5.32 3.32
N ALA A 313 -9.97 -5.52 3.72
CA ALA A 313 -10.88 -6.48 3.05
C ALA A 313 -11.11 -6.12 1.56
N LEU A 314 -11.15 -4.81 1.25
CA LEU A 314 -11.23 -4.26 -0.10
C LEU A 314 -9.89 -4.35 -0.85
N ILE A 315 -8.79 -3.95 -0.22
CA ILE A 315 -7.42 -3.98 -0.80
C ILE A 315 -7.00 -5.39 -1.19
N PHE A 316 -7.38 -6.41 -0.41
CA PHE A 316 -7.11 -7.81 -0.76
C PHE A 316 -7.91 -8.32 -1.96
N GLN A 317 -8.85 -7.54 -2.53
CA GLN A 317 -9.45 -7.81 -3.84
C GLN A 317 -8.60 -7.33 -5.03
N ILE A 318 -7.57 -6.49 -4.82
CA ILE A 318 -6.68 -6.02 -5.91
C ILE A 318 -6.10 -7.17 -6.74
N PRO A 319 -5.57 -8.28 -6.15
CA PRO A 319 -5.14 -9.45 -6.91
C PRO A 319 -6.24 -10.06 -7.77
N LEU A 320 -7.47 -10.12 -7.27
CA LEU A 320 -8.61 -10.69 -7.99
C LEU A 320 -8.97 -9.83 -9.20
N PHE A 321 -9.09 -8.52 -9.02
CA PHE A 321 -9.39 -7.59 -10.13
C PHE A 321 -8.26 -7.54 -11.17
N VAL A 322 -6.99 -7.58 -10.75
CA VAL A 322 -5.84 -7.61 -11.68
C VAL A 322 -5.75 -8.93 -12.45
N MET A 323 -5.99 -10.08 -11.79
CA MET A 323 -6.10 -11.37 -12.47
C MET A 323 -7.25 -11.35 -13.50
N LEU A 324 -8.43 -10.90 -13.08
CA LEU A 324 -9.64 -10.88 -13.89
C LEU A 324 -9.48 -9.99 -15.14
N ALA A 325 -8.95 -8.77 -14.98
CA ALA A 325 -8.72 -7.85 -16.10
C ALA A 325 -7.67 -8.37 -17.10
N VAL A 326 -6.70 -9.19 -16.66
CA VAL A 326 -5.73 -9.85 -17.55
C VAL A 326 -6.32 -11.10 -18.23
N MET A 327 -7.26 -11.78 -17.57
CA MET A 327 -7.91 -12.97 -18.12
C MET A 327 -9.02 -12.67 -19.13
N MET A 328 -9.71 -11.53 -19.00
CA MET A 328 -10.74 -11.05 -19.94
C MET A 328 -10.14 -10.12 -21.04
N GLY A 329 -8.82 -10.14 -21.24
CA GLY A 329 -8.13 -9.35 -22.28
C GLY A 329 -8.07 -7.82 -22.09
N VAL A 330 -8.91 -7.25 -21.20
CA VAL A 330 -9.03 -5.81 -20.89
C VAL A 330 -7.68 -5.13 -20.62
N THR A 331 -6.71 -5.86 -20.05
CA THR A 331 -5.32 -5.38 -19.96
C THR A 331 -4.32 -6.52 -20.12
N THR A 332 -3.05 -6.20 -20.37
CA THR A 332 -1.97 -7.19 -20.40
C THR A 332 -1.02 -7.00 -19.23
N ARG A 333 -0.42 -8.11 -18.77
CA ARG A 333 0.66 -8.08 -17.77
C ARG A 333 1.80 -7.14 -18.16
N GLN A 334 2.10 -7.00 -19.45
CA GLN A 334 3.12 -6.07 -19.95
C GLN A 334 2.67 -4.60 -19.77
N TRP A 335 1.45 -4.28 -20.22
CA TRP A 335 0.84 -2.96 -20.08
C TRP A 335 0.82 -2.46 -18.62
N LEU A 336 0.51 -3.36 -17.67
CA LEU A 336 0.56 -3.11 -16.22
C LEU A 336 2.00 -2.93 -15.71
N GLN A 337 2.93 -3.80 -16.11
CA GLN A 337 4.34 -3.72 -15.68
C GLN A 337 5.02 -2.43 -16.13
N ASP A 338 4.72 -1.93 -17.33
CA ASP A 338 5.26 -0.66 -17.83
C ASP A 338 4.66 0.54 -17.09
N ARG A 339 3.40 0.44 -16.66
CA ARG A 339 2.65 1.50 -15.95
C ARG A 339 2.74 1.42 -14.42
N ARG A 340 3.53 0.50 -13.85
CA ARG A 340 3.60 0.26 -12.40
C ARG A 340 3.81 1.51 -11.55
N LEU A 341 4.55 2.52 -12.03
CA LEU A 341 4.73 3.78 -11.30
C LEU A 341 3.44 4.58 -11.11
N TYR A 342 2.51 4.53 -12.09
CA TYR A 342 1.18 5.14 -11.95
C TYR A 342 0.31 4.36 -10.97
N PHE A 343 0.40 3.02 -10.96
CA PHE A 343 -0.27 2.19 -9.96
C PHE A 343 0.27 2.44 -8.55
N TRP A 344 1.59 2.45 -8.36
CA TRP A 344 2.22 2.75 -7.07
C TRP A 344 1.85 4.15 -6.57
N GLY A 345 1.87 5.16 -7.46
CA GLY A 345 1.45 6.52 -7.14
C GLY A 345 -0.04 6.62 -6.80
N GLY A 346 -0.91 5.91 -7.54
CA GLY A 346 -2.35 5.85 -7.27
C GLY A 346 -2.66 5.14 -5.94
N PHE A 347 -1.99 4.03 -5.63
CA PHE A 347 -2.14 3.33 -4.35
C PHE A 347 -1.65 4.17 -3.18
N ALA A 348 -0.52 4.89 -3.33
CA ALA A 348 -0.07 5.84 -2.33
C ALA A 348 -1.08 6.98 -2.14
N ALA A 349 -1.58 7.58 -3.23
CA ALA A 349 -2.58 8.65 -3.16
C ALA A 349 -3.88 8.18 -2.47
N VAL A 350 -4.38 6.98 -2.79
CA VAL A 350 -5.54 6.38 -2.11
C VAL A 350 -5.25 6.14 -0.63
N ALA A 351 -4.10 5.57 -0.29
CA ALA A 351 -3.74 5.31 1.11
C ALA A 351 -3.67 6.59 1.96
N PHE A 352 -2.99 7.63 1.47
CA PHE A 352 -2.87 8.92 2.15
C PHE A 352 -4.16 9.76 2.13
N LEU A 353 -5.08 9.53 1.18
CA LEU A 353 -6.38 10.21 1.15
C LEU A 353 -7.41 9.59 2.11
N PHE A 354 -7.41 8.26 2.25
CA PHE A 354 -8.41 7.54 3.05
C PHE A 354 -7.96 7.23 4.48
N SER A 355 -6.66 7.30 4.81
CA SER A 355 -6.18 7.08 6.18
C SER A 355 -6.19 8.38 7.01
N PRO A 356 -6.89 8.45 8.16
CA PRO A 356 -6.98 9.64 9.01
C PRO A 356 -5.73 9.85 9.89
N ASP A 357 -4.59 9.30 9.51
CA ASP A 357 -3.35 9.27 10.30
C ASP A 357 -2.34 10.33 9.78
N PRO A 358 -2.06 11.40 10.54
CA PRO A 358 -1.12 12.44 10.14
C PRO A 358 0.35 12.03 10.32
N THR A 359 0.66 10.94 11.03
CA THR A 359 2.05 10.46 11.21
C THR A 359 2.60 9.79 9.95
N GLY A 360 1.71 9.34 9.06
CA GLY A 360 2.05 8.65 7.82
C GLY A 360 2.28 7.14 7.98
N MET A 361 2.29 6.59 9.20
CA MET A 361 2.57 5.16 9.41
C MET A 361 1.49 4.24 8.84
N ALA A 362 0.21 4.53 9.13
CA ALA A 362 -0.92 3.79 8.59
C ALA A 362 -1.02 3.88 7.04
N PRO A 363 -1.00 5.07 6.40
CA PRO A 363 -1.06 5.14 4.94
C PRO A 363 0.19 4.52 4.27
N LEU A 364 1.37 4.56 4.89
CA LEU A 364 2.54 3.83 4.37
C LEU A 364 2.34 2.31 4.43
N MET A 365 1.84 1.74 5.54
CA MET A 365 1.53 0.31 5.62
C MET A 365 0.45 -0.12 4.61
N VAL A 366 -0.59 0.69 4.44
CA VAL A 366 -1.64 0.50 3.44
C VAL A 366 -1.05 0.52 2.02
N ALA A 367 -0.30 1.56 1.66
CA ALA A 367 0.30 1.70 0.32
C ALA A 367 1.29 0.57 0.00
N VAL A 368 2.17 0.21 0.95
CA VAL A 368 3.10 -0.92 0.80
C VAL A 368 2.36 -2.23 0.59
N THR A 369 1.23 -2.44 1.28
CA THR A 369 0.41 -3.66 1.07
C THR A 369 -0.26 -3.67 -0.30
N MET A 370 -0.84 -2.56 -0.75
CA MET A 370 -1.45 -2.45 -2.10
C MET A 370 -0.41 -2.70 -3.21
N ILE A 371 0.79 -2.10 -3.09
CA ILE A 371 1.90 -2.31 -4.02
C ILE A 371 2.39 -3.77 -3.97
N GLY A 372 2.53 -4.35 -2.77
CA GLY A 372 2.94 -5.74 -2.58
C GLY A 372 1.96 -6.75 -3.19
N LEU A 373 0.65 -6.53 -3.03
CA LEU A 373 -0.39 -7.34 -3.66
C LEU A 373 -0.38 -7.21 -5.19
N PHE A 374 -0.21 -5.99 -5.71
CA PHE A 374 -0.13 -5.73 -7.16
C PHE A 374 1.10 -6.39 -7.80
N GLU A 375 2.31 -6.13 -7.29
CA GLU A 375 3.54 -6.74 -7.81
C GLU A 375 3.56 -8.26 -7.56
N GLY A 376 3.01 -8.73 -6.44
CA GLY A 376 2.80 -10.15 -6.17
C GLY A 376 1.88 -10.81 -7.21
N THR A 377 0.84 -10.11 -7.66
CA THR A 377 -0.05 -10.59 -8.74
C THR A 377 0.64 -10.56 -10.10
N LEU A 378 1.44 -9.53 -10.41
CA LEU A 378 2.26 -9.48 -11.62
C LEU A 378 3.39 -10.54 -11.65
N LEU A 379 3.83 -10.99 -10.47
CA LEU A 379 4.73 -12.13 -10.29
C LEU A 379 3.99 -13.47 -10.45
N LEU A 380 2.78 -13.59 -9.89
CA LEU A 380 1.93 -14.78 -10.07
C LEU A 380 1.55 -14.97 -11.54
N LEU A 381 1.14 -13.91 -12.24
CA LEU A 381 0.90 -13.93 -13.69
C LEU A 381 2.17 -14.19 -14.52
N ARG A 382 3.37 -13.95 -13.97
CA ARG A 382 4.64 -14.40 -14.60
C ARG A 382 4.80 -15.92 -14.47
N TRP A 383 4.24 -16.50 -13.41
CA TRP A 383 4.38 -17.89 -13.04
C TRP A 383 3.24 -18.77 -13.61
N THR A 384 2.05 -18.26 -13.85
CA THR A 384 1.02 -19.00 -14.60
C THR A 384 1.37 -19.10 -16.10
N GLY A 385 2.16 -18.18 -16.64
CA GLY A 385 2.87 -18.29 -17.92
C GLY A 385 2.01 -18.19 -19.19
N SER A 386 0.70 -18.33 -19.06
CA SER A 386 -0.29 -18.31 -20.14
C SER A 386 -1.63 -17.75 -19.62
N THR A 387 -2.61 -17.59 -20.51
CA THR A 387 -3.95 -17.02 -20.23
C THR A 387 -4.85 -17.90 -19.34
N SER A 388 -4.30 -18.90 -18.65
CA SER A 388 -5.01 -19.75 -17.69
C SER A 388 -4.28 -19.76 -16.33
N PRO A 389 -5.00 -19.68 -15.19
CA PRO A 389 -4.40 -19.75 -13.86
C PRO A 389 -3.72 -21.09 -13.52
N ILE A 390 -3.95 -22.14 -14.32
CA ILE A 390 -3.40 -23.47 -14.08
C ILE A 390 -2.10 -23.60 -14.90
N PRO A 391 -0.91 -23.62 -14.26
CA PRO A 391 0.37 -23.68 -14.98
C PRO A 391 0.49 -24.98 -15.78
N THR A 392 1.01 -24.91 -17.01
CA THR A 392 1.07 -26.09 -17.87
C THR A 392 2.15 -27.07 -17.41
N ALA A 393 2.02 -28.33 -17.87
CA ALA A 393 3.05 -29.35 -17.66
C ALA A 393 4.43 -28.99 -18.24
N ALA A 394 4.51 -28.04 -19.18
CA ALA A 394 5.77 -27.51 -19.71
C ALA A 394 6.36 -26.44 -18.77
N ASP A 395 5.54 -25.51 -18.28
CA ASP A 395 5.94 -24.47 -17.33
C ASP A 395 6.50 -25.04 -16.03
N LEU A 396 5.85 -26.08 -15.49
CA LEU A 396 6.32 -26.79 -14.30
C LEU A 396 7.63 -27.54 -14.59
N ALA A 397 7.73 -28.23 -15.73
CA ALA A 397 8.95 -28.93 -16.12
C ALA A 397 10.17 -27.98 -16.29
N ALA A 398 9.94 -26.76 -16.81
CA ALA A 398 10.98 -25.74 -16.94
C ALA A 398 11.48 -25.20 -15.58
N ARG A 399 10.71 -25.36 -14.49
CA ARG A 399 11.03 -24.82 -13.16
C ARG A 399 11.61 -25.83 -12.18
N ARG A 400 11.80 -27.09 -12.61
CA ARG A 400 12.59 -28.13 -11.90
C ARG A 400 13.81 -27.60 -11.14
N PRO A 401 14.77 -26.85 -11.72
CA PRO A 401 15.94 -26.38 -10.97
C PRO A 401 15.58 -25.47 -9.79
N VAL A 402 14.51 -24.68 -9.88
CA VAL A 402 14.05 -23.83 -8.76
C VAL A 402 13.35 -24.67 -7.70
N ALA A 403 12.49 -25.61 -8.11
CA ALA A 403 11.77 -26.50 -7.19
C ALA A 403 12.71 -27.47 -6.44
N TRP A 404 13.75 -27.97 -7.11
CA TRP A 404 14.78 -28.81 -6.48
C TRP A 404 15.66 -27.98 -5.54
N LEU A 405 15.97 -26.72 -5.89
CA LEU A 405 16.72 -25.80 -5.03
C LEU A 405 15.92 -25.42 -3.78
N THR A 406 14.62 -25.13 -3.89
CA THR A 406 13.78 -24.82 -2.72
C THR A 406 13.55 -26.04 -1.83
N ALA A 407 13.34 -27.23 -2.40
CA ALA A 407 13.29 -28.48 -1.65
C ALA A 407 14.63 -28.83 -0.98
N GLY A 408 15.76 -28.52 -1.63
CA GLY A 408 17.10 -28.66 -1.07
C GLY A 408 17.36 -27.70 0.09
N ILE A 409 16.92 -26.43 -0.01
CA ILE A 409 16.97 -25.46 1.09
C ILE A 409 16.07 -25.92 2.25
N ALA A 410 14.84 -26.36 1.99
CA ALA A 410 13.95 -26.88 3.04
C ALA A 410 14.57 -28.11 3.74
N GLY A 411 15.20 -29.02 2.98
CA GLY A 411 15.96 -30.14 3.52
C GLY A 411 17.15 -29.72 4.38
N TYR A 412 17.93 -28.73 3.94
CA TYR A 412 19.08 -28.21 4.70
C TYR A 412 18.63 -27.53 6.00
N VAL A 413 17.60 -26.68 5.93
CA VAL A 413 17.00 -25.97 7.08
C VAL A 413 16.43 -26.93 8.12
N LEU A 414 15.80 -28.04 7.71
CA LEU A 414 15.29 -29.07 8.62
C LEU A 414 16.36 -30.07 9.10
N SER A 415 17.61 -29.96 8.64
CA SER A 415 18.69 -30.90 8.97
C SER A 415 19.57 -30.41 10.12
N PRO A 416 20.31 -31.31 10.81
CA PRO A 416 21.26 -30.93 11.85
C PRO A 416 22.59 -30.51 11.20
N ALA A 417 22.53 -29.67 10.17
CA ALA A 417 23.68 -29.04 9.54
C ALA A 417 24.00 -27.72 10.27
N PRO A 418 25.28 -27.30 10.33
CA PRO A 418 25.62 -26.01 10.90
C PRO A 418 25.05 -24.89 10.03
N VAL A 419 24.01 -24.23 10.53
CA VAL A 419 23.51 -22.95 9.99
C VAL A 419 24.53 -21.84 10.26
N PRO A 420 24.63 -20.81 9.41
CA PRO A 420 25.45 -19.64 9.70
C PRO A 420 24.96 -18.96 10.98
N THR A 421 25.82 -18.89 12.00
CA THR A 421 25.60 -18.00 13.15
C THR A 421 25.65 -16.55 12.70
N GLY A 422 24.83 -15.68 13.29
CA GLY A 422 24.88 -14.25 13.01
C GLY A 422 26.25 -13.65 13.30
N TYR A 423 26.63 -12.60 12.57
CA TYR A 423 27.92 -11.91 12.73
C TYR A 423 27.83 -10.64 13.59
N TYR A 424 26.67 -10.37 14.21
CA TYR A 424 26.47 -9.19 15.06
C TYR A 424 27.53 -9.07 16.17
N GLU A 425 27.83 -10.17 16.87
CA GLU A 425 28.88 -10.24 17.91
C GLU A 425 30.32 -10.12 17.35
N GLN A 426 30.49 -10.13 16.03
CA GLN A 426 31.78 -9.96 15.33
C GLN A 426 31.96 -8.52 14.81
N LEU A 427 30.96 -7.64 14.98
CA LEU A 427 31.09 -6.22 14.70
C LEU A 427 31.99 -5.56 15.76
N PRO A 428 32.77 -4.52 15.40
CA PRO A 428 33.56 -3.78 16.38
C PRO A 428 32.66 -3.18 17.48
N ALA A 429 33.07 -3.28 18.75
CA ALA A 429 32.29 -2.82 19.89
C ALA A 429 31.83 -1.35 19.76
N THR A 430 32.69 -0.48 19.20
CA THR A 430 32.37 0.93 18.90
C THR A 430 31.16 1.11 17.97
N VAL A 431 30.88 0.16 17.07
CA VAL A 431 29.72 0.17 16.17
C VAL A 431 28.47 -0.29 16.92
N THR A 432 28.55 -1.35 17.71
CA THR A 432 27.39 -1.86 18.49
C THR A 432 27.00 -0.91 19.62
N GLU A 433 27.97 -0.30 20.29
CA GLU A 433 27.75 0.67 21.39
C GLU A 433 27.14 1.98 20.87
N THR A 434 27.64 2.53 19.75
CA THR A 434 27.06 3.75 19.16
C THR A 434 25.66 3.51 18.60
N LEU A 435 25.39 2.34 18.00
CA LEU A 435 24.04 1.98 17.57
C LEU A 435 23.09 1.78 18.75
N ALA A 436 23.54 1.19 19.87
CA ALA A 436 22.76 1.10 21.09
C ALA A 436 22.47 2.49 21.70
N ALA A 437 23.47 3.37 21.78
CA ALA A 437 23.34 4.72 22.34
C ALA A 437 22.36 5.63 21.56
N VAL A 438 22.18 5.40 20.25
CA VAL A 438 21.21 6.12 19.40
C VAL A 438 19.85 5.38 19.33
N GLY A 439 19.67 4.28 20.07
CA GLY A 439 18.43 3.48 20.07
C GLY A 439 18.23 2.63 18.80
N LEU A 440 19.25 2.51 17.95
CA LEU A 440 19.21 1.85 16.63
C LEU A 440 19.83 0.43 16.63
N GLY A 441 20.10 -0.17 17.80
CA GLY A 441 20.70 -1.52 17.88
C GLY A 441 19.94 -2.58 17.07
N ASN A 442 18.60 -2.56 17.14
CA ASN A 442 17.73 -3.47 16.39
C ASN A 442 17.59 -3.11 14.90
N ALA A 443 17.99 -1.91 14.47
CA ALA A 443 17.93 -1.45 13.08
C ALA A 443 19.12 -1.94 12.22
N THR A 444 20.08 -2.66 12.81
CA THR A 444 21.27 -3.20 12.13
C THR A 444 20.99 -3.93 10.81
N PRO A 445 19.93 -4.76 10.65
CA PRO A 445 19.61 -5.39 9.36
C PRO A 445 19.20 -4.39 8.28
N MET A 446 18.50 -3.32 8.66
CA MET A 446 18.08 -2.27 7.75
C MET A 446 19.26 -1.38 7.34
N LEU A 447 20.17 -1.08 8.27
CA LEU A 447 21.38 -0.31 7.99
C LEU A 447 22.36 -1.07 7.08
N VAL A 448 22.66 -2.34 7.39
CA VAL A 448 23.62 -3.13 6.60
C VAL A 448 22.99 -3.62 5.29
N GLY A 449 21.81 -4.23 5.35
CA GLY A 449 21.09 -4.72 4.16
C GLY A 449 20.65 -3.58 3.23
N GLY A 450 20.04 -2.54 3.79
CA GLY A 450 19.66 -1.33 3.05
C GLY A 450 20.87 -0.58 2.52
N GLY A 451 21.96 -0.46 3.30
CA GLY A 451 23.21 0.16 2.86
C GLY A 451 23.84 -0.52 1.64
N MET A 452 23.86 -1.85 1.59
CA MET A 452 24.29 -2.60 0.40
C MET A 452 23.37 -2.38 -0.80
N ILE A 453 22.05 -2.32 -0.61
CA ILE A 453 21.09 -2.03 -1.68
C ILE A 453 21.31 -0.61 -2.21
N VAL A 454 21.40 0.39 -1.33
CA VAL A 454 21.66 1.80 -1.71
C VAL A 454 23.00 1.93 -2.45
N LEU A 455 24.07 1.27 -1.99
CA LEU A 455 25.36 1.26 -2.67
C LEU A 455 25.28 0.62 -4.07
N PHE A 456 24.57 -0.51 -4.21
CA PHE A 456 24.38 -1.17 -5.50
C PHE A 456 23.55 -0.31 -6.48
N GLU A 457 22.46 0.31 -6.00
CA GLU A 457 21.64 1.22 -6.80
C GLU A 457 22.39 2.50 -7.17
N ALA A 458 23.23 3.04 -6.27
CA ALA A 458 24.10 4.17 -6.56
C ALA A 458 25.14 3.83 -7.65
N LEU A 459 25.77 2.65 -7.59
CA LEU A 459 26.67 2.17 -8.65
C LEU A 459 25.95 1.95 -9.98
N ALA A 460 24.73 1.40 -9.96
CA ALA A 460 23.89 1.22 -11.14
C ALA A 460 23.46 2.58 -11.75
N TYR A 461 23.16 3.57 -10.91
CA TYR A 461 22.83 4.95 -11.28
C TYR A 461 24.05 5.67 -11.87
N LEU A 462 25.22 5.59 -11.22
CA LEU A 462 26.48 6.16 -11.73
C LEU A 462 26.84 5.55 -13.10
N ASN A 463 26.72 4.23 -13.26
CA ASN A 463 26.93 3.58 -14.55
C ASN A 463 25.93 4.03 -15.62
N LYS A 464 24.66 4.26 -15.26
CA LYS A 464 23.64 4.80 -16.18
C LYS A 464 23.94 6.24 -16.59
N ASN A 465 24.37 7.09 -15.65
CA ASN A 465 24.39 8.54 -15.81
C ASN A 465 25.74 9.12 -16.27
N TYR A 466 26.86 8.46 -15.94
CA TYR A 466 28.21 8.96 -16.25
C TYR A 466 29.00 8.02 -17.18
N TYR A 467 28.92 6.70 -16.97
CA TYR A 467 29.75 5.74 -17.73
C TYR A 467 29.09 5.16 -18.99
N GLY A 468 27.76 5.28 -19.14
CA GLY A 468 27.00 4.90 -20.35
C GLY A 468 27.05 3.42 -20.76
N SER A 469 27.71 2.55 -20.00
CA SER A 469 28.03 1.18 -20.45
C SER A 469 26.79 0.29 -20.49
N VAL A 470 26.27 0.05 -21.69
CA VAL A 470 25.12 -0.82 -21.97
C VAL A 470 25.36 -2.26 -21.49
N ARG A 471 26.60 -2.77 -21.56
CA ARG A 471 26.96 -4.11 -21.06
C ARG A 471 26.85 -4.17 -19.54
N LEU A 472 27.45 -3.20 -18.82
CA LEU A 472 27.37 -3.13 -17.37
C LEU A 472 25.93 -2.91 -16.90
N TRP A 473 25.16 -2.06 -17.57
CA TRP A 473 23.77 -1.77 -17.20
C TRP A 473 22.82 -2.97 -17.37
N ARG A 474 23.04 -3.82 -18.40
CA ARG A 474 22.38 -5.13 -18.49
C ARG A 474 22.81 -6.05 -17.33
N GLY A 475 24.09 -6.03 -16.96
CA GLY A 475 24.63 -6.71 -15.79
C GLY A 475 23.93 -6.29 -14.49
N PHE A 476 23.90 -5.00 -14.16
CA PHE A 476 23.18 -4.46 -13.00
C PHE A 476 21.70 -4.85 -13.01
N ARG A 477 20.99 -4.74 -14.15
CA ARG A 477 19.59 -5.17 -14.26
C ARG A 477 19.37 -6.67 -13.99
N ALA A 478 20.28 -7.53 -14.42
CA ALA A 478 20.21 -8.97 -14.14
C ALA A 478 20.61 -9.31 -12.69
N ALA A 479 21.62 -8.61 -12.16
CA ALA A 479 22.15 -8.82 -10.81
C ALA A 479 21.29 -8.21 -9.70
N ARG A 480 20.39 -7.26 -10.00
CA ARG A 480 19.56 -6.56 -9.01
C ARG A 480 18.83 -7.52 -8.07
N LEU A 481 18.10 -8.50 -8.63
CA LEU A 481 17.30 -9.43 -7.83
C LEU A 481 18.17 -10.33 -6.91
N PRO A 482 19.23 -11.02 -7.38
CA PRO A 482 20.08 -11.79 -6.48
C PRO A 482 20.90 -10.93 -5.51
N VAL A 483 21.35 -9.72 -5.90
CA VAL A 483 22.07 -8.82 -4.97
C VAL A 483 21.14 -8.32 -3.86
N TRP A 484 19.90 -7.94 -4.18
CA TRP A 484 18.90 -7.58 -3.16
C TRP A 484 18.61 -8.76 -2.22
N ALA A 485 18.45 -9.98 -2.75
CA ALA A 485 18.24 -11.17 -1.93
C ALA A 485 19.44 -11.48 -1.00
N VAL A 486 20.67 -11.37 -1.51
CA VAL A 486 21.90 -11.51 -0.69
C VAL A 486 22.00 -10.40 0.35
N ALA A 487 21.70 -9.14 -0.01
CA ALA A 487 21.76 -8.01 0.92
C ALA A 487 20.74 -8.15 2.06
N ILE A 488 19.54 -8.67 1.79
CA ILE A 488 18.53 -8.99 2.81
C ILE A 488 19.03 -10.10 3.73
N VAL A 489 19.57 -11.20 3.19
CA VAL A 489 20.08 -12.32 3.99
C VAL A 489 21.28 -11.92 4.85
N VAL A 490 22.24 -11.17 4.28
CA VAL A 490 23.41 -10.68 5.01
C VAL A 490 23.00 -9.67 6.07
N GLY A 491 22.15 -8.68 5.74
CA GLY A 491 21.58 -7.77 6.73
C GLY A 491 20.90 -8.50 7.88
N TYR A 492 20.10 -9.53 7.59
CA TYR A 492 19.43 -10.35 8.60
C TYR A 492 20.42 -11.14 9.50
N LEU A 493 21.52 -11.66 8.94
CA LEU A 493 22.61 -12.26 9.70
C LEU A 493 23.39 -11.26 10.56
N GLY A 494 23.22 -9.95 10.30
CA GLY A 494 23.69 -8.85 11.14
C GLY A 494 22.69 -8.39 12.19
N SER A 495 21.62 -9.15 12.49
CA SER A 495 20.69 -8.84 13.60
C SER A 495 21.24 -9.31 14.96
N PRO A 496 20.94 -8.60 16.07
CA PRO A 496 21.21 -9.09 17.42
C PRO A 496 20.35 -10.32 17.77
N ASP A 497 19.11 -10.36 17.29
CA ASP A 497 18.11 -11.39 17.61
C ASP A 497 17.60 -12.11 16.33
N PRO A 498 18.35 -13.08 15.77
CA PRO A 498 17.96 -13.83 14.57
C PRO A 498 16.83 -14.85 14.85
N THR A 499 15.62 -14.35 15.09
CA THR A 499 14.38 -15.08 15.43
C THR A 499 14.08 -16.30 14.54
N LEU A 500 14.28 -16.22 13.23
CA LEU A 500 14.06 -17.32 12.28
C LEU A 500 15.03 -18.48 12.53
N PHE A 501 16.29 -18.21 12.90
CA PHE A 501 17.25 -19.26 13.23
C PHE A 501 16.94 -19.92 14.59
N ARG A 502 16.36 -19.16 15.54
CA ARG A 502 15.82 -19.71 16.80
C ARG A 502 14.66 -20.67 16.54
N LEU A 503 13.74 -20.32 15.64
CA LEU A 503 12.66 -21.21 15.18
C LEU A 503 13.20 -22.44 14.43
N VAL A 504 14.14 -22.26 13.51
CA VAL A 504 14.74 -23.37 12.74
C VAL A 504 15.42 -24.40 13.64
N ASN A 505 16.18 -23.96 14.66
CA ASN A 505 16.80 -24.88 15.61
C ASN A 505 15.79 -25.68 16.46
N GLN A 506 14.55 -25.21 16.63
CA GLN A 506 13.48 -25.97 17.29
C GLN A 506 12.93 -27.11 16.41
N PHE A 507 13.09 -27.03 15.08
CA PHE A 507 12.63 -28.03 14.11
C PHE A 507 13.76 -28.91 13.53
N SER A 508 14.81 -29.14 14.33
CA SER A 508 15.92 -30.04 13.99
C SER A 508 15.45 -31.50 13.84
N LEU A 509 15.23 -31.95 12.61
CA LEU A 509 14.94 -33.35 12.31
C LEU A 509 16.25 -34.15 12.20
N PRO A 510 16.25 -35.45 12.54
CA PRO A 510 17.43 -36.30 12.29
C PRO A 510 17.73 -36.35 10.78
N ARG A 511 19.02 -36.42 10.43
CA ARG A 511 19.51 -36.20 9.04
C ARG A 511 18.78 -37.03 7.97
N ASN A 512 18.41 -38.27 8.29
CA ASN A 512 17.63 -39.15 7.41
C ASN A 512 16.20 -38.63 7.15
N ALA A 513 15.52 -38.09 8.16
CA ALA A 513 14.19 -37.50 8.02
C ALA A 513 14.24 -36.18 7.22
N ALA A 514 15.24 -35.32 7.45
CA ALA A 514 15.43 -34.10 6.67
C ALA A 514 15.67 -34.40 5.16
N ILE A 515 16.48 -35.41 4.84
CA ILE A 515 16.67 -35.91 3.47
C ILE A 515 15.35 -36.48 2.90
N ALA A 516 14.59 -37.23 3.70
CA ALA A 516 13.29 -37.78 3.29
C ALA A 516 12.26 -36.68 2.98
N VAL A 517 12.24 -35.57 3.73
CA VAL A 517 11.38 -34.40 3.43
C VAL A 517 11.80 -33.75 2.11
N ALA A 518 13.10 -33.51 1.89
CA ALA A 518 13.59 -32.92 0.63
C ALA A 518 13.24 -33.82 -0.58
N ALA A 519 13.48 -35.13 -0.47
CA ALA A 519 13.12 -36.10 -1.51
C ALA A 519 11.61 -36.18 -1.71
N GLY A 520 10.81 -36.13 -0.63
CA GLY A 520 9.35 -36.12 -0.68
C GLY A 520 8.79 -34.89 -1.40
N LEU A 521 9.34 -33.70 -1.13
CA LEU A 521 8.97 -32.47 -1.84
C LEU A 521 9.31 -32.53 -3.34
N ILE A 522 10.47 -33.09 -3.70
CA ILE A 522 10.86 -33.30 -5.12
C ILE A 522 9.92 -34.31 -5.79
N LEU A 523 9.61 -35.43 -5.13
CA LEU A 523 8.69 -36.45 -5.65
C LEU A 523 7.25 -35.92 -5.79
N LEU A 524 6.78 -35.08 -4.86
CA LEU A 524 5.49 -34.41 -4.95
C LEU A 524 5.47 -33.42 -6.12
N TYR A 525 6.55 -32.68 -6.36
CA TYR A 525 6.68 -31.77 -7.49
C TYR A 525 6.70 -32.50 -8.86
N GLU A 526 7.46 -33.59 -8.98
CA GLU A 526 7.41 -34.45 -10.17
C GLU A 526 6.06 -35.16 -10.33
N GLY A 527 5.38 -35.45 -9.22
CA GLY A 527 4.00 -35.95 -9.18
C GLY A 527 2.99 -34.96 -9.76
N THR A 528 3.04 -33.68 -9.39
CA THR A 528 2.15 -32.66 -9.98
C THR A 528 2.45 -32.43 -11.47
N ILE A 529 3.73 -32.49 -11.89
CA ILE A 529 4.10 -32.53 -13.32
C ILE A 529 3.47 -33.75 -14.01
N ALA A 530 3.52 -34.95 -13.42
CA ALA A 530 2.96 -36.16 -14.00
C ALA A 530 1.42 -36.09 -14.11
N VAL A 531 0.73 -35.58 -13.09
CA VAL A 531 -0.73 -35.38 -13.11
C VAL A 531 -1.13 -34.33 -14.16
N ALA A 532 -0.39 -33.22 -14.28
CA ALA A 532 -0.62 -32.22 -15.32
C ALA A 532 -0.42 -32.80 -16.73
N ARG A 533 0.60 -33.64 -16.93
CA ARG A 533 0.82 -34.37 -18.21
C ARG A 533 -0.25 -35.41 -18.50
N TRP A 534 -0.86 -36.02 -17.48
CA TRP A 534 -1.94 -36.98 -17.66
C TRP A 534 -3.25 -36.27 -18.02
N ARG A 535 -3.58 -35.16 -17.34
CA ARG A 535 -4.79 -34.38 -17.65
C ARG A 535 -4.78 -33.84 -19.08
N ASN A 536 -3.64 -33.32 -19.53
CA ASN A 536 -3.42 -32.84 -20.91
C ASN A 536 -3.24 -33.99 -21.95
N ARG A 537 -3.74 -35.20 -21.66
CA ARG A 537 -3.90 -36.32 -22.62
C ARG A 537 -5.33 -36.92 -22.60
N GLY A 538 -6.22 -36.37 -21.77
CA GLY A 538 -7.65 -36.69 -21.75
C GLY A 538 -8.52 -35.67 -22.49
N GLU A 539 -7.87 -34.65 -23.07
CA GLU A 539 -8.36 -33.69 -24.06
C GLU A 539 -7.67 -34.02 -25.39
#